data_AF-A0A957GI65-F1
#
_entry.id   AF-A0A957GI65-F1
#
_cell.length_a   1.000
_cell.length_b   1.000
_cell.length_c   1.000
_cell.angle_alpha   90.00
_cell.angle_beta   90.00
_cell.angle_gamma   90.00
#
_symmetry.space_group_name_H-M   'P 1'
#
loop_
_entity.id
_entity.type
_entity.pdbx_description
1 polymer ?
#
loop_
_entity_poly.entity_id
_entity_poly.type
_entity_poly.pdbx_seq_one_letter_code
_entity_poly.pdbx_strand_id
1 'polypeptide(L)'
;MDKKTALTPLQIGIIGLTLITAVIHLVPLGIMFGSAIFILNGLGYLGLLGALLLPIPFLLPYRGLVRWAFIAYTVVTIILYFVMNPDALTSVLGLL
;
A
#
# COMPACT_ATOMS: atom_id res chain seq x y z
N MET A 1 12.18 30.64 9.06
CA MET A 1 10.73 30.36 9.05
C MET A 1 10.55 29.07 8.26
N ASP A 2 10.37 27.95 8.95
CA ASP A 2 10.34 26.62 8.34
C ASP A 2 9.03 26.47 7.55
N LYS A 3 9.10 26.38 6.23
CA LYS A 3 7.93 26.11 5.39
C LYS A 3 7.53 24.68 5.68
N LYS A 4 6.54 24.46 6.56
CA LYS A 4 5.81 23.19 6.58
C LYS A 4 5.25 22.98 5.17
N THR A 5 5.91 22.15 4.36
CA THR A 5 5.44 21.81 3.02
C THR A 5 4.14 21.04 3.20
N ALA A 6 3.02 21.71 2.93
CA ALA A 6 1.71 21.07 2.94
C ALA A 6 1.70 19.92 1.93
N LEU A 7 0.98 18.84 2.28
CA LEU A 7 0.79 17.73 1.36
C LEU A 7 0.01 18.20 0.14
N THR A 8 0.47 17.81 -1.04
CA THR A 8 -0.26 18.04 -2.29
C THR A 8 -1.53 17.17 -2.33
N PRO A 9 -2.57 17.57 -3.09
CA PRO A 9 -3.77 16.74 -3.28
C PRO A 9 -3.46 15.33 -3.76
N LEU A 10 -2.47 15.17 -4.65
CA LEU A 10 -2.01 13.86 -5.12
C LEU A 10 -1.44 13.01 -3.98
N GLN A 11 -0.60 13.60 -3.11
CA GLN A 11 -0.06 12.88 -1.96
C GLN A 11 -1.17 12.46 -0.99
N ILE A 12 -2.16 13.32 -0.76
CA ILE A 12 -3.33 12.99 0.06
C ILE A 12 -4.08 11.81 -0.56
N GLY A 13 -4.30 11.82 -1.88
CA GLY A 13 -4.93 10.72 -2.61
C GLY A 13 -4.16 9.41 -2.48
N ILE A 14 -2.84 9.44 -2.67
CA ILE A 14 -1.97 8.26 -2.51
C ILE A 14 -2.06 7.71 -1.07
N ILE A 15 -1.94 8.58 -0.07
CA ILE A 15 -2.02 8.19 1.34
C ILE A 15 -3.38 7.56 1.63
N GLY A 16 -4.47 8.22 1.24
CA GLY A 16 -5.84 7.71 1.44
C GLY A 16 -6.06 6.35 0.79
N LEU A 17 -5.67 6.20 -0.48
CA LEU A 17 -5.79 4.94 -1.22
C LEU A 17 -4.97 3.82 -0.57
N THR A 18 -3.77 4.14 -0.08
CA THR A 18 -2.90 3.19 0.61
C THR A 18 -3.53 2.71 1.91
N LEU A 19 -4.11 3.61 2.70
CA LEU A 19 -4.78 3.28 3.95
C LEU A 19 -6.01 2.40 3.71
N ILE A 20 -6.83 2.73 2.71
CA ILE A 20 -7.98 1.91 2.31
C ILE A 20 -7.51 0.51 1.91
N THR A 21 -6.47 0.43 1.06
CA THR A 21 -5.88 -0.84 0.62
C THR A 21 -5.40 -1.66 1.81
N ALA A 22 -4.66 -1.05 2.75
CA ALA A 22 -4.18 -1.74 3.94
C ALA A 22 -5.34 -2.26 4.81
N VAL A 23 -6.41 -1.49 4.99
CA VAL A 23 -7.60 -1.94 5.73
C VAL A 23 -8.26 -3.14 5.06
N ILE A 24 -8.44 -3.13 3.74
CA ILE A 24 -9.02 -4.27 3.00
C ILE A 24 -8.14 -5.53 3.15
N HIS A 25 -6.82 -5.37 3.09
CA HIS A 25 -5.91 -6.50 3.23
C HIS A 25 -5.87 -7.04 4.67
N LEU A 26 -5.91 -6.16 5.68
CA LEU A 26 -5.87 -6.57 7.08
C LEU A 26 -7.19 -7.15 7.56
N VAL A 27 -8.31 -6.47 7.32
CA VAL A 27 -9.57 -6.75 8.00
C VAL A 27 -10.36 -7.86 7.29
N PRO A 28 -11.00 -7.64 6.13
CA PRO A 28 -11.74 -8.70 5.47
C PRO A 28 -10.80 -9.82 5.02
N LEU A 29 -9.79 -9.52 4.19
CA LEU A 29 -8.95 -10.55 3.56
C LEU A 29 -8.02 -11.26 4.56
N GLY A 30 -7.46 -10.51 5.51
CA GLY A 30 -6.50 -11.03 6.47
C GLY A 30 -7.16 -11.70 7.68
N ILE A 31 -7.82 -10.90 8.51
CA ILE A 31 -8.36 -11.33 9.81
C ILE A 31 -9.64 -12.16 9.63
N MET A 32 -10.60 -11.69 8.83
CA MET A 32 -11.90 -12.39 8.69
C MET A 32 -11.79 -13.67 7.86
N PHE A 33 -11.03 -13.64 6.75
CA PHE A 33 -10.76 -14.82 5.92
C PHE A 33 -9.53 -15.65 6.37
N GLY A 34 -8.82 -15.22 7.41
CA GLY A 34 -7.72 -15.98 8.02
C GLY A 34 -6.45 -16.09 7.16
N SER A 35 -6.22 -15.15 6.23
CA SER A 35 -5.10 -15.23 5.29
C SER A 35 -3.88 -14.44 5.76
N ALA A 36 -2.84 -15.17 6.16
CA ALA A 36 -1.58 -14.58 6.59
C ALA A 36 -0.91 -13.72 5.50
N ILE A 37 -1.01 -14.11 4.22
CA ILE A 37 -0.40 -13.34 3.12
C ILE A 37 -1.05 -11.97 2.93
N PHE A 38 -2.35 -11.85 3.18
CA PHE A 38 -3.07 -10.58 3.16
C PHE A 38 -2.75 -9.72 4.40
N ILE A 39 -2.59 -10.34 5.57
CA ILE A 39 -2.13 -9.62 6.77
C ILE A 39 -0.74 -9.02 6.53
N LEU A 40 0.21 -9.82 6.04
CA LEU A 40 1.55 -9.35 5.70
C LEU A 40 1.51 -8.27 4.62
N ASN A 41 0.59 -8.34 3.67
CA ASN A 41 0.40 -7.30 2.66
C ASN A 41 -0.01 -5.96 3.28
N GLY A 42 -1.06 -5.98 4.10
CA GLY A 42 -1.55 -4.77 4.76
C GLY A 42 -0.50 -4.14 5.68
N LEU A 43 0.25 -4.97 6.42
CA LEU A 43 1.39 -4.49 7.22
C LEU A 43 2.52 -3.92 6.35
N GLY A 44 2.80 -4.52 5.19
CA GLY A 44 3.78 -4.00 4.23
C GLY A 44 3.41 -2.60 3.73
N TYR A 45 2.15 -2.38 3.36
CA TYR A 45 1.66 -1.05 2.98
C TYR A 45 1.78 -0.03 4.10
N LEU A 46 1.36 -0.36 5.33
CA LEU A 46 1.47 0.56 6.48
C LEU A 46 2.94 0.85 6.84
N GLY A 47 3.80 -0.18 6.79
CA GLY A 47 5.22 -0.05 7.06
C GLY A 47 5.92 0.88 6.07
N LEU A 48 5.70 0.68 4.77
CA LEU A 48 6.31 1.51 3.72
C LEU A 48 5.73 2.93 3.69
N LEU A 49 4.43 3.09 3.95
CA LEU A 49 3.80 4.41 4.09
C LEU A 49 4.36 5.15 5.32
N GLY A 50 4.48 4.47 6.46
CA GLY A 50 5.10 4.99 7.66
C GLY A 50 6.56 5.39 7.43
N ALA A 51 7.32 4.58 6.69
CA ALA A 51 8.69 4.88 6.30
C ALA A 51 8.83 6.14 5.45
N LEU A 52 7.83 6.48 4.62
CA LEU A 52 7.81 7.70 3.83
C LEU A 52 7.34 8.93 4.63
N LEU A 53 6.37 8.77 5.54
CA LEU A 53 5.78 9.89 6.28
C LEU A 53 6.59 10.25 7.53
N LEU A 54 7.10 9.28 8.26
CA LEU A 54 7.80 9.51 9.51
C LEU A 54 9.24 9.96 9.29
N PRO A 55 9.76 10.89 10.10
CA PRO A 55 11.15 11.36 10.01
C PRO A 55 12.12 10.36 10.66
N ILE A 56 12.16 9.13 10.14
CA ILE A 56 13.01 8.05 10.66
C ILE A 56 14.48 8.30 10.24
N PRO A 57 15.41 8.62 11.16
CA PRO A 57 16.74 9.15 10.82
C PRO A 57 17.54 8.27 9.86
N PHE A 58 17.51 6.96 10.03
CA PHE A 58 18.26 6.01 9.19
C PHE A 58 17.65 5.80 7.80
N LEU A 59 16.38 6.14 7.58
CA LEU A 59 15.71 6.04 6.27
C LEU A 59 15.73 7.37 5.50
N LEU A 60 16.06 8.49 6.15
CA LEU A 60 16.13 9.79 5.49
C LEU A 60 17.03 9.79 4.23
N PRO A 61 18.25 9.19 4.26
CA PRO A 61 19.10 9.13 3.08
C PRO A 61 18.52 8.25 1.95
N TYR A 62 17.65 7.30 2.31
CA TYR A 62 17.09 6.30 1.40
C TYR A 62 15.64 6.58 1.02
N ARG A 63 15.08 7.76 1.30
CA ARG A 63 13.68 8.10 0.98
C ARG A 63 13.31 7.83 -0.48
N GLY A 64 14.24 8.06 -1.41
CA GLY A 64 14.06 7.72 -2.83
C GLY A 64 13.88 6.22 -3.05
N LEU A 65 14.71 5.40 -2.41
CA LEU A 65 14.62 3.94 -2.48
C LEU A 65 13.34 3.42 -1.82
N VAL A 66 12.96 3.95 -0.66
CA VAL A 66 11.69 3.60 0.02
C VAL A 66 10.49 3.91 -0.87
N ARG A 67 10.53 5.04 -1.60
CA ARG A 67 9.47 5.39 -2.56
C ARG A 67 9.39 4.38 -3.71
N TRP A 68 10.53 3.99 -4.28
CA TRP A 68 10.55 2.96 -5.33
C TRP A 68 10.12 1.60 -4.82
N ALA A 69 10.51 1.23 -3.60
CA ALA A 69 10.04 0.02 -2.94
C ALA A 69 8.52 0.04 -2.76
N PHE A 70 7.95 1.16 -2.32
CA PHE A 70 6.50 1.35 -2.20
C PHE A 70 5.77 1.18 -3.54
N ILE A 71 6.31 1.75 -4.63
CA ILE A 71 5.74 1.59 -5.97
C ILE A 71 5.84 0.13 -6.44
N ALA A 72 7.02 -0.48 -6.34
CA ALA A 72 7.24 -1.86 -6.74
C ALA A 72 6.35 -2.83 -5.96
N TYR A 73 6.20 -2.60 -4.65
CA TYR A 73 5.31 -3.37 -3.79
C TYR A 73 3.87 -3.30 -4.28
N THR A 74 3.38 -2.09 -4.55
CA THR A 74 2.04 -1.88 -5.10
C THR A 74 1.84 -2.62 -6.42
N VAL A 75 2.79 -2.50 -7.35
CA VAL A 75 2.73 -3.17 -8.65
C VAL A 75 2.70 -4.69 -8.49
N VAL A 76 3.56 -5.25 -7.63
CA VAL A 76 3.59 -6.69 -7.37
C VAL A 76 2.26 -7.17 -6.78
N THR A 77 1.68 -6.45 -5.81
CA THR A 77 0.38 -6.81 -5.24
C THR A 77 -0.73 -6.82 -6.29
N ILE A 78 -0.75 -5.83 -7.19
CA ILE A 78 -1.73 -5.78 -8.30
C ILE A 78 -1.52 -6.96 -9.25
N ILE A 79 -0.28 -7.27 -9.62
CA ILE A 79 0.00 -8.43 -10.49
C ILE A 79 -0.46 -9.73 -9.83
N LEU A 80 -0.12 -9.92 -8.55
CA LEU A 80 -0.50 -11.11 -7.80
C LEU A 80 -2.01 -11.27 -7.69
N TYR A 81 -2.76 -10.16 -7.56
CA TYR A 81 -4.22 -10.19 -7.58
C TYR A 81 -4.74 -10.86 -8.86
N PHE A 82 -4.28 -10.44 -10.04
CA PHE A 82 -4.72 -11.01 -11.32
C PHE A 82 -4.23 -12.44 -11.54
N VAL A 83 -3.04 -12.78 -11.04
CA VAL A 83 -2.52 -14.15 -11.10
C VAL A 83 -3.37 -15.09 -10.25
N MET A 84 -3.81 -14.64 -9.07
CA MET A 84 -4.66 -15.43 -8.17
C MET A 84 -6.14 -15.43 -8.57
N ASN A 85 -6.57 -14.43 -9.34
CA ASN A 85 -7.95 -14.28 -9.81
C ASN A 85 -7.97 -14.14 -11.34
N PRO A 86 -7.77 -15.24 -12.10
CA PRO A 86 -7.71 -15.19 -13.56
C PRO A 86 -8.98 -14.62 -14.19
N ASP A 87 -10.13 -14.86 -13.55
CA ASP A 87 -11.45 -14.40 -14.01
C ASP A 87 -11.74 -12.92 -13.66
N ALA A 88 -10.78 -12.23 -13.04
CA ALA A 88 -10.92 -10.83 -12.63
C ALA A 88 -11.17 -9.88 -13.81
N LEU A 89 -10.64 -10.18 -15.00
CA LEU A 89 -10.91 -9.36 -16.19
C LEU A 89 -12.28 -9.65 -16.83
N THR A 90 -12.88 -10.80 -16.55
CA THR A 90 -14.06 -11.29 -17.25
C THR A 90 -15.33 -11.27 -16.40
N SER A 91 -15.21 -11.07 -15.09
CA SER A 91 -16.33 -11.01 -14.16
C SER A 91 -16.37 -9.68 -13.41
N VAL A 92 -17.56 -9.06 -13.35
CA VAL A 92 -17.76 -7.80 -12.59
C VAL A 92 -17.44 -8.00 -11.10
N LEU A 93 -17.76 -9.18 -10.56
CA LEU A 93 -17.41 -9.55 -9.18
C LEU A 93 -15.91 -9.76 -8.97
N GLY A 94 -15.15 -10.04 -10.02
CA GLY A 94 -13.69 -10.12 -9.96
C GLY A 94 -13.01 -8.76 -10.10
N LEU A 95 -13.76 -7.67 -10.27
CA LEU A 95 -13.28 -6.29 -10.17
C LEU A 95 -13.70 -5.60 -8.85
N LEU A 96 -14.57 -6.24 -8.07
CA LEU A 96 -15.13 -5.75 -6.81
C LEU A 96 -14.53 -6.50 -5.62
#